data_AF-A0A2D5HNV9-F1
#
_entry.id   AF-A0A2D5HNV9-F1
#
_cell.length_a   1.000
_cell.length_b   1.000
_cell.length_c   1.000
_cell.angle_alpha   90.00
_cell.angle_beta   90.00
_cell.angle_gamma   90.00
#
_symmetry.space_group_name_H-M   'P 1'
#
loop_
_entity.id
_entity.type
_entity.pdbx_description
1 polymer ?
#
loop_
_entity_poly.entity_id
_entity_poly.type
_entity_poly.pdbx_seq_one_letter_code
_entity_poly.pdbx_strand_id
1 'polypeptide(L)'
;MNNSLCLSHVLYKVNNLNKSVNEFIKKGFHVEFGSKKNPHNALIYFSEGPYIELIEKAPVSKFSKSLLKLIGKQKLVDRFNNWEKSKPSYFEICLETYSNNFKNEIKI
;
A
#
# COMPACT_ATOMS: atom_id res chain seq x y z
N MET A 1 9.65 15.41 -20.85
CA MET A 1 9.90 14.71 -19.58
C MET A 1 9.61 13.24 -19.82
N ASN A 2 10.58 12.36 -19.56
CA ASN A 2 10.46 10.92 -19.84
C ASN A 2 9.24 10.35 -19.11
N ASN A 3 8.40 9.59 -19.84
CA ASN A 3 7.32 8.78 -19.29
C ASN A 3 7.91 7.60 -18.51
N SER A 4 8.50 7.86 -17.34
CA SER A 4 9.07 6.80 -16.51
C SER A 4 8.04 6.36 -15.48
N LEU A 5 7.44 5.19 -15.74
CA LEU A 5 6.90 4.35 -14.68
C LEU A 5 7.98 4.17 -13.60
N CYS A 6 7.66 4.46 -12.35
CA CYS A 6 8.57 4.27 -11.24
C CYS A 6 7.93 3.44 -10.12
N LEU A 7 8.78 2.79 -9.34
CA LEU A 7 8.37 2.13 -8.10
C LEU A 7 8.11 3.23 -7.05
N SER A 8 6.85 3.37 -6.65
CA SER A 8 6.43 4.34 -5.64
C SER A 8 6.76 3.82 -4.24
N HIS A 9 6.27 2.61 -3.93
CA HIS A 9 6.45 2.00 -2.62
C HIS A 9 6.20 0.50 -2.64
N VAL A 10 6.61 -0.15 -1.56
CA VAL A 10 6.36 -1.58 -1.30
C VAL A 10 5.42 -1.72 -0.11
N LEU A 11 4.40 -2.55 -0.22
CA LEU A 11 3.50 -2.88 0.86
C LEU A 11 4.09 -4.00 1.73
N TYR A 12 4.18 -3.73 3.03
CA TYR A 12 4.58 -4.69 4.05
C TYR A 12 3.41 -4.96 5.01
N LYS A 13 2.99 -6.22 5.08
CA LYS A 13 1.90 -6.64 5.95
C LYS A 13 2.39 -6.69 7.40
N VAL A 14 1.59 -6.16 8.31
CA VAL A 14 1.82 -6.26 9.75
C VAL A 14 0.60 -6.86 10.47
N ASN A 15 0.82 -7.44 11.64
CA ASN A 15 -0.29 -7.96 12.47
C ASN A 15 -0.90 -6.88 13.38
N ASN A 16 -0.10 -5.89 13.76
CA ASN A 16 -0.53 -4.77 14.60
C ASN A 16 0.26 -3.52 14.20
N LEU A 17 -0.42 -2.52 13.66
CA LEU A 17 0.22 -1.32 13.10
C LEU A 17 1.00 -0.56 14.17
N ASN A 18 0.39 -0.24 15.30
CA ASN A 18 1.01 0.55 16.37
C ASN A 18 2.25 -0.14 16.95
N LYS A 19 2.17 -1.45 17.21
CA LYS A 19 3.32 -2.23 17.69
C LYS A 19 4.46 -2.22 16.67
N SER A 20 4.14 -2.41 15.39
CA SER A 20 5.14 -2.47 14.32
C SER A 20 5.83 -1.12 14.13
N VAL A 21 5.08 -0.01 14.18
CA VAL A 21 5.66 1.35 14.16
C VAL A 21 6.69 1.52 15.27
N ASN A 22 6.34 1.18 16.51
CA ASN A 22 7.27 1.25 17.64
C ASN A 22 8.51 0.35 17.44
N GLU A 23 8.35 -0.84 16.87
CA GLU A 23 9.46 -1.75 16.59
C GLU A 23 10.41 -1.21 15.51
N PHE A 24 9.89 -0.64 14.42
CA PHE A 24 10.71 -0.05 13.36
C PHE A 24 11.42 1.23 13.83
N ILE A 25 10.76 2.08 14.63
CA ILE A 25 11.40 3.23 15.26
C ILE A 25 12.57 2.78 16.15
N LYS A 26 12.37 1.74 16.98
CA LYS A 26 13.45 1.17 17.81
C LYS A 26 14.61 0.58 17.01
N LYS A 27 14.37 0.17 15.76
CA LYS A 27 15.40 -0.30 14.82
C LYS A 27 16.14 0.86 14.14
N GLY A 28 15.78 2.11 14.41
CA GLY A 28 16.43 3.30 13.87
C GLY A 28 15.80 3.85 12.59
N PHE A 29 14.63 3.35 12.18
CA PHE A 29 13.91 3.88 11.03
C PHE A 29 13.11 5.13 11.37
N HIS A 30 13.01 6.06 10.43
CA HIS A 30 12.02 7.14 10.47
C HIS A 30 10.66 6.61 10.01
N VAL A 31 9.67 6.64 10.90
CA VAL A 31 8.34 6.07 10.64
C VAL A 31 7.25 7.07 10.97
N GLU A 32 6.31 7.28 10.05
CA GLU A 32 5.18 8.18 10.21
C GLU A 32 3.85 7.47 9.98
N PHE A 33 2.84 7.76 10.80
CA PHE A 33 1.48 7.30 10.51
C PHE A 33 0.91 8.04 9.30
N GLY A 34 0.23 7.34 8.39
CA GLY A 34 -0.30 7.95 7.16
C GLY A 34 -1.47 8.92 7.39
N SER A 35 -2.03 8.97 8.60
CA SER A 35 -3.00 10.00 9.00
C SER A 35 -2.88 10.35 10.49
N LYS A 36 -3.30 11.57 10.84
CA LYS A 36 -3.29 12.05 12.24
C LYS A 36 -4.33 11.36 13.12
N LYS A 37 -5.45 10.93 12.55
CA LYS A 37 -6.59 10.32 13.26
C LYS A 37 -6.93 8.98 12.61
N ASN A 38 -7.01 7.93 13.43
CA ASN A 38 -7.34 6.57 13.01
C ASN A 38 -6.51 6.10 11.80
N PRO A 39 -5.17 6.06 11.90
CA PRO A 39 -4.32 5.65 10.79
C PRO A 39 -4.58 4.21 10.38
N HIS A 40 -4.67 3.99 9.07
CA HIS A 40 -4.81 2.67 8.46
C HIS A 40 -3.47 2.06 8.05
N ASN A 41 -2.45 2.90 7.93
CA ASN A 41 -1.11 2.58 7.49
C ASN A 41 -0.06 3.43 8.21
N ALA A 42 1.20 3.06 8.04
CA ALA A 42 2.36 3.86 8.41
C ALA A 42 3.44 3.74 7.34
N LEU A 43 4.31 4.72 7.25
CA LEU A 43 5.27 4.92 6.17
C LEU A 43 6.67 4.89 6.77
N ILE A 44 7.54 4.07 6.23
CA ILE A 44 8.98 4.06 6.52
C ILE A 44 9.68 4.77 5.37
N TYR A 45 10.25 5.93 5.65
CA TYR A 45 10.90 6.77 4.65
C TYR A 45 12.39 6.48 4.54
N PHE A 46 12.90 6.65 3.32
CA PHE A 46 14.32 6.67 2.99
C PHE A 46 14.68 8.02 2.40
N SER A 47 15.97 8.38 2.40
CA SER A 47 16.43 9.65 1.85
C SER A 47 16.18 9.77 0.34
N GLU A 48 16.21 8.62 -0.36
CA GLU A 48 15.99 8.53 -1.80
C GLU A 48 15.26 7.22 -2.14
N GLY A 49 14.51 7.22 -3.24
CA GLY A 49 13.82 6.03 -3.75
C GLY A 49 12.46 5.73 -3.09
N PRO A 50 11.95 4.49 -3.26
CA PRO A 50 10.63 4.12 -2.78
C PRO A 50 10.60 4.00 -1.26
N TYR A 51 9.43 4.25 -0.67
CA TYR A 51 9.18 4.03 0.76
C TYR A 51 8.54 2.65 1.02
N ILE A 52 8.51 2.21 2.27
CA ILE A 52 7.76 1.03 2.69
C ILE A 52 6.47 1.47 3.38
N GLU A 53 5.33 0.93 2.97
CA GLU A 53 4.05 1.15 3.61
C GLU A 53 3.66 -0.07 4.47
N LEU A 54 3.56 0.14 5.77
CA LEU A 54 3.06 -0.83 6.73
C LEU A 54 1.53 -0.83 6.68
N ILE A 55 0.93 -1.99 6.39
CA ILE A 55 -0.53 -2.16 6.36
C ILE A 55 -0.93 -3.33 7.25
N GLU A 56 -1.84 -3.09 8.19
CA GLU A 56 -2.41 -4.16 9.02
C GLU A 56 -3.59 -4.86 8.33
N LYS A 57 -4.46 -4.08 7.68
CA LYS A 57 -5.66 -4.55 6.99
C LYS A 57 -5.94 -3.68 5.78
N ALA A 58 -6.67 -4.21 4.80
CA ALA A 58 -7.07 -3.41 3.65
C ALA A 58 -7.87 -2.17 4.11
N PRO A 59 -7.61 -0.97 3.54
CA PRO A 59 -8.27 0.27 3.94
C PRO A 59 -9.68 0.39 3.33
N VAL A 60 -10.43 -0.70 3.33
CA VAL A 60 -11.76 -0.78 2.73
C VAL A 60 -12.70 -1.58 3.62
N SER A 61 -13.91 -1.06 3.84
CA SER A 61 -14.91 -1.74 4.66
C SER A 61 -15.56 -2.91 3.91
N LYS A 62 -16.16 -3.86 4.64
CA LYS A 62 -16.94 -4.96 4.03
C LYS A 62 -18.10 -4.45 3.17
N PHE A 63 -18.77 -3.38 3.62
CA PHE A 63 -19.85 -2.75 2.86
C PHE A 63 -19.34 -2.17 1.54
N SER A 64 -18.23 -1.43 1.58
CA SER A 64 -17.57 -0.89 0.38
C SER A 64 -17.13 -2.00 -0.58
N LYS A 65 -16.61 -3.12 -0.07
CA LYS A 65 -16.29 -4.30 -0.89
C LYS A 65 -17.54 -4.86 -1.59
N SER A 66 -18.68 -4.94 -0.91
CA SER A 66 -19.93 -5.42 -1.50
C SER A 66 -20.39 -4.51 -2.64
N LEU A 67 -20.40 -3.18 -2.43
CA LEU A 67 -20.73 -2.21 -3.48
C LEU A 67 -19.80 -2.33 -4.69
N LEU A 68 -18.49 -2.49 -4.47
CA LEU A 68 -17.52 -2.67 -5.54
C LEU A 68 -17.81 -3.92 -6.38
N LYS A 69 -18.27 -5.02 -5.77
CA LYS A 69 -18.70 -6.21 -6.52
C LYS A 69 -19.91 -5.91 -7.41
N LEU A 70 -20.90 -5.18 -6.90
CA LEU A 70 -22.12 -4.83 -7.65
C LEU A 70 -21.81 -3.99 -8.90
N ILE A 71 -20.83 -3.09 -8.83
CA ILE A 71 -20.40 -2.28 -9.99
C ILE A 71 -19.32 -2.96 -10.86
N GLY A 72 -19.15 -4.29 -10.73
CA GLY A 72 -18.26 -5.10 -11.57
C GLY A 72 -16.77 -4.98 -11.24
N LYS A 73 -16.38 -4.40 -10.10
CA LYS A 73 -14.97 -4.25 -9.68
C LYS A 73 -14.45 -5.45 -8.88
N GLN A 74 -14.84 -6.67 -9.26
CA GLN A 74 -14.50 -7.91 -8.55
C GLN A 74 -12.97 -8.09 -8.38
N LYS A 75 -12.18 -7.84 -9.43
CA LYS A 75 -10.70 -7.97 -9.37
C LYS A 75 -10.08 -7.07 -8.29
N LEU A 76 -10.61 -5.86 -8.10
CA LEU A 76 -10.15 -4.94 -7.06
C LEU A 76 -10.51 -5.48 -5.66
N VAL A 77 -11.70 -6.06 -5.52
CA VAL A 77 -12.12 -6.69 -4.27
C VAL A 77 -11.26 -7.91 -3.94
N ASP A 78 -10.92 -8.72 -4.94
CA ASP A 78 -10.02 -9.88 -4.77
C ASP A 78 -8.63 -9.45 -4.30
N ARG A 79 -8.10 -8.35 -4.86
CA ARG A 79 -6.86 -7.73 -4.38
C ARG A 79 -6.95 -7.35 -2.90
N PHE A 80 -8.01 -6.65 -2.48
CA PHE A 80 -8.19 -6.31 -1.07
C PHE A 80 -8.39 -7.54 -0.15
N ASN A 81 -9.00 -8.61 -0.65
CA ASN A 81 -9.10 -9.86 0.10
C ASN A 81 -7.74 -10.55 0.25
N ASN A 82 -6.87 -10.45 -0.76
CA ASN A 82 -5.51 -10.96 -0.68
C ASN A 82 -4.70 -10.19 0.37
N TRP A 83 -4.82 -8.86 0.44
CA TRP A 83 -4.16 -8.04 1.46
C TRP A 83 -4.54 -8.47 2.88
N GLU A 84 -5.81 -8.82 3.09
CA GLU A 84 -6.29 -9.29 4.39
C GLU A 84 -5.71 -10.65 4.77
N LYS A 85 -5.56 -11.56 3.79
CA LYS A 85 -5.02 -12.92 3.98
C LYS A 85 -3.50 -12.99 4.04
N SER A 86 -2.79 -11.97 3.58
CA SER A 86 -1.32 -11.93 3.59
C SER A 86 -0.77 -12.17 5.00
N LYS A 87 0.31 -12.94 5.10
CA LYS A 87 1.10 -13.07 6.33
C LYS A 87 2.02 -11.85 6.47
N PRO A 88 2.50 -11.53 7.69
CA PRO A 88 3.47 -10.46 7.88
C PRO A 88 4.72 -10.66 7.01
N SER A 89 4.84 -9.83 5.98
CA SER A 89 5.87 -9.91 4.93
C SER A 89 5.61 -8.82 3.88
N TYR A 90 6.59 -8.57 3.01
CA TYR A 90 6.35 -7.84 1.76
C TYR A 90 5.38 -8.65 0.88
N PHE A 91 4.34 -8.01 0.37
CA PHE A 91 3.31 -8.73 -0.38
C PHE A 91 2.87 -8.05 -1.68
N GLU A 92 3.21 -6.78 -1.88
CA GLU A 92 2.84 -6.07 -3.11
C GLU A 92 3.72 -4.83 -3.34
N ILE A 93 3.76 -4.37 -4.58
CA ILE A 93 4.40 -3.13 -5.01
C ILE A 93 3.37 -2.17 -5.59
N CYS A 94 3.61 -0.88 -5.44
CA CYS A 94 2.85 0.17 -6.12
C CYS A 94 3.74 0.87 -7.15
N LEU A 95 3.23 0.96 -8.37
CA LEU A 95 3.88 1.67 -9.46
C LEU A 95 3.13 2.98 -9.71
N GLU A 96 3.86 4.06 -9.91
CA GLU A 96 3.31 5.36 -10.25
C GLU A 96 3.89 5.88 -11.56
N THR A 97 3.17 6.79 -12.19
CA THR A 97 3.58 7.47 -13.42
C THR A 97 3.15 8.93 -13.31
N TYR A 98 3.95 9.82 -13.87
CA TYR A 98 3.61 11.25 -14.00
C TYR A 98 2.59 11.50 -15.12
N SER A 99 2.23 10.46 -15.88
CA SER A 99 1.16 10.51 -16.89
C SER A 99 -0.22 10.30 -16.27
N ASN A 100 -1.27 10.79 -16.94
CA ASN A 100 -2.66 10.59 -16.49
C ASN A 100 -3.18 9.16 -16.74
N ASN A 101 -2.39 8.29 -17.36
CA ASN A 101 -2.74 6.91 -17.66
C ASN A 101 -1.47 6.08 -17.94
N PHE A 102 -1.64 4.75 -17.99
CA PHE A 102 -0.57 3.78 -18.26
C PHE A 102 -0.50 3.34 -19.74
N LYS A 103 -1.03 4.11 -20.70
CA LYS A 103 -1.14 3.65 -22.10
C LYS A 103 0.23 3.42 -22.76
N ASN A 104 1.27 4.12 -22.30
CA ASN A 104 2.61 3.99 -22.87
C ASN A 104 3.37 2.81 -22.26
N GLU A 105 3.00 2.42 -21.04
CA GLU A 105 3.59 1.36 -20.23
C GLU A 105 3.00 -0.01 -20.54
N ILE A 106 1.80 -0.07 -21.13
CA ILE A 106 1.13 -1.32 -21.57
C ILE A 106 1.78 -1.91 -22.83
N LYS A 107 2.63 -1.17 -23.56
CA LYS A 107 3.20 -1.56 -24.86
C LYS A 107 4.41 -2.51 -24.78
N ILE A 108 4.47 -3.38 -23.77
CA ILE A 108 5.54 -4.39 -23.64
C ILE A 108 5.08 -5.71 -24.25
#